data_AF-A0A0G1U9F9-F1
#
_entry.id   AF-A0A0G1U9F9-F1
#
_cell.length_a   1.000
_cell.length_b   1.000
_cell.length_c   1.000
_cell.angle_alpha   90.00
_cell.angle_beta   90.00
_cell.angle_gamma   90.00
#
_symmetry.space_group_name_H-M   'P 1'
#
loop_
_entity.id
_entity.type
_entity.pdbx_description
1 polymer ?
#
loop_
_entity_poly.entity_id
_entity_poly.type
_entity_poly.pdbx_seq_one_letter_code
_entity_poly.pdbx_strand_id
1 'polypeptide(L)'
;MKIVIDARFWGPKHTGLGIYTQKLVENLAKIDHQNDYTLLVRQKVDSPFKQKIVDADAYSLKEQLVLPLTLYALSPDLVHFPSINVPIFYFGKYVVTVHDLIKHDSRGRETTTKDPLIYWIKYLVYRCVFWWATSFAKAIMVPSNEVKKRLNKPNVYVTYESA
;
A
#
# COMPACT_ATOMS: atom_id res chain seq x y z
N MET A 1 11.18 10.90 13.52
CA MET A 1 10.68 11.32 12.18
C MET A 1 9.17 11.22 12.16
N LYS A 2 8.49 11.98 11.29
CA LYS A 2 7.04 11.89 11.07
C LYS A 2 6.74 10.86 9.99
N ILE A 3 6.18 9.73 10.40
CA ILE A 3 5.87 8.59 9.52
C ILE A 3 4.36 8.45 9.40
N VAL A 4 3.87 8.38 8.17
CA VAL A 4 2.46 8.10 7.89
C VAL A 4 2.29 6.68 7.36
N ILE A 5 1.31 5.94 7.87
CA ILE A 5 0.99 4.58 7.39
C ILE A 5 -0.42 4.59 6.78
N ASP A 6 -0.56 4.09 5.56
CA ASP A 6 -1.87 3.88 4.95
C ASP A 6 -2.57 2.66 5.55
N ALA A 7 -3.43 2.92 6.54
CA ALA A 7 -4.21 1.92 7.25
C ALA A 7 -5.69 1.91 6.82
N ARG A 8 -6.02 2.38 5.61
CA ARG A 8 -7.41 2.40 5.12
C ARG A 8 -8.02 1.00 4.97
N PHE A 9 -7.19 -0.03 4.82
CA PHE A 9 -7.60 -1.43 4.80
C PHE A 9 -7.63 -2.07 6.21
N TRP A 10 -7.65 -1.31 7.30
CA TRP A 10 -7.52 -1.86 8.65
C TRP A 10 -8.49 -3.02 8.99
N GLY A 11 -7.95 -4.08 9.58
CA GLY A 11 -8.71 -5.13 10.23
C GLY A 11 -9.19 -6.27 9.33
N PRO A 12 -9.92 -7.24 9.89
CA PRO A 12 -10.24 -8.51 9.24
C PRO A 12 -11.19 -8.38 8.04
N LYS A 13 -11.93 -7.26 7.93
CA LYS A 13 -12.81 -6.98 6.78
C LYS A 13 -12.07 -6.95 5.44
N HIS A 14 -10.78 -6.63 5.47
CA HIS A 14 -9.92 -6.58 4.29
C HIS A 14 -8.90 -7.72 4.26
N THR A 15 -9.22 -8.82 4.95
CA THR A 15 -8.50 -10.09 4.94
C THR A 15 -6.99 -9.92 5.15
N GLY A 16 -6.16 -10.52 4.30
CA GLY A 16 -4.70 -10.54 4.46
C GLY A 16 -4.07 -9.16 4.53
N LEU A 17 -4.50 -8.21 3.67
CA LEU A 17 -3.96 -6.85 3.66
C LEU A 17 -4.27 -6.10 4.97
N GLY A 18 -5.50 -6.25 5.45
CA GLY A 18 -5.95 -5.57 6.66
C GLY A 18 -5.36 -6.14 7.93
N ILE A 19 -5.29 -7.47 8.03
CA ILE A 19 -4.65 -8.17 9.15
C ILE A 19 -3.15 -7.85 9.18
N TYR A 20 -2.47 -7.86 8.03
CA TYR A 20 -1.06 -7.48 7.96
C TYR A 20 -0.84 -6.05 8.46
N THR A 21 -1.62 -5.09 7.96
CA THR A 21 -1.49 -3.68 8.36
C THR A 21 -1.73 -3.49 9.86
N GLN A 22 -2.73 -4.18 10.41
CA GLN A 22 -3.00 -4.18 11.85
C GLN A 22 -1.80 -4.73 12.64
N LYS A 23 -1.27 -5.90 12.26
CA LYS A 23 -0.13 -6.52 12.94
C LYS A 23 1.15 -5.71 12.79
N LEU A 24 1.36 -5.05 11.66
CA LEU A 24 2.46 -4.12 11.47
C LEU A 24 2.40 -3.00 12.51
N VAL A 25 1.25 -2.34 12.63
CA VAL A 25 1.05 -1.23 13.58
C VAL A 25 1.17 -1.69 15.04
N GLU A 26 0.56 -2.82 15.40
CA GLU A 26 0.65 -3.41 16.75
C GLU A 26 2.09 -3.70 17.16
N ASN A 27 2.91 -4.21 16.24
CA ASN A 27 4.32 -4.52 16.54
C ASN A 27 5.19 -3.26 16.52
N LEU A 28 4.96 -2.32 15.60
CA LEU A 28 5.67 -1.04 15.59
C LEU A 28 5.50 -0.28 16.91
N ALA A 29 4.27 -0.27 17.45
CA ALA A 29 3.98 0.37 18.73
C ALA A 29 4.77 -0.21 19.92
N LYS A 30 5.25 -1.46 19.80
CA LYS A 30 6.05 -2.15 20.85
C LYS A 30 7.54 -1.92 20.71
N ILE A 31 8.03 -1.71 19.49
CA ILE A 31 9.48 -1.72 19.20
C ILE A 31 10.05 -0.33 18.88
N ASP A 32 9.21 0.61 18.43
CA ASP A 32 9.65 1.94 18.05
C ASP A 32 8.98 3.02 18.90
N HIS A 33 9.82 3.76 19.64
CA HIS A 33 9.43 4.85 20.51
C HIS A 33 10.07 6.19 20.12
N GLN A 34 10.79 6.23 18.99
CA GLN A 34 11.51 7.43 18.53
C GLN A 34 10.79 8.17 17.41
N ASN A 35 9.92 7.48 16.67
CA ASN A 35 9.19 8.05 15.54
C ASN A 35 7.74 8.40 15.88
N ASP A 36 7.24 9.45 15.21
CA ASP A 36 5.88 9.92 15.32
C ASP A 36 5.02 9.29 14.21
N TYR A 37 4.15 8.37 14.60
CA TYR A 37 3.28 7.66 13.67
C TYR A 37 1.91 8.31 13.53
N THR A 38 1.45 8.46 12.29
CA THR A 38 0.07 8.85 11.95
C THR A 38 -0.54 7.83 11.00
N LEU A 39 -1.71 7.29 11.35
CA LEU A 39 -2.44 6.33 10.53
C LEU A 39 -3.49 7.04 9.68
N LEU A 40 -3.51 6.74 8.38
CA LEU A 40 -4.63 7.10 7.52
C LEU A 40 -5.67 6.00 7.60
N VAL A 41 -6.87 6.32 8.08
CA VAL A 41 -7.92 5.33 8.32
C VAL A 41 -9.24 5.78 7.70
N ARG A 42 -10.14 4.84 7.41
CA ARG A 42 -11.49 5.19 6.93
C ARG A 42 -12.45 5.52 8.06
N GLN A 43 -12.19 4.96 9.23
CA GLN A 43 -12.95 5.12 10.46
C GLN A 43 -11.97 4.98 11.62
N LYS A 44 -12.35 5.46 12.81
CA LYS A 44 -11.49 5.33 13.99
C LYS A 44 -11.24 3.85 14.29
N VAL A 45 -9.99 3.50 14.57
CA VAL A 45 -9.54 2.14 14.90
C VAL A 45 -8.91 2.10 16.28
N ASP A 46 -8.75 0.90 16.82
CA ASP A 46 -8.01 0.71 18.06
C ASP A 46 -6.51 0.69 17.78
N SER A 47 -5.83 1.79 18.08
CA SER A 47 -4.39 1.95 17.88
C SER A 47 -3.86 3.07 18.79
N PRO A 48 -2.65 2.93 19.35
CA PRO A 48 -2.02 3.98 20.16
C PRO A 48 -1.53 5.17 19.33
N PHE A 49 -1.49 5.06 18.00
CA PHE A 49 -0.98 6.11 17.12
C PHE A 49 -2.05 7.16 16.78
N LYS A 50 -1.58 8.35 16.36
CA LYS A 50 -2.48 9.42 15.87
C LYS A 50 -3.21 8.92 14.63
N GLN A 51 -4.47 9.30 14.47
CA GLN A 51 -5.30 8.84 13.35
C GLN A 51 -5.85 10.03 12.57
N LYS A 52 -5.77 9.96 11.24
CA LYS A 52 -6.40 10.90 10.32
C LYS A 52 -7.42 10.14 9.48
N ILE A 53 -8.68 10.54 9.60
CA ILE A 53 -9.75 9.98 8.79
C ILE A 53 -9.62 10.50 7.35
N VAL A 54 -9.65 9.60 6.38
CA VAL A 54 -9.60 9.89 4.95
C VAL A 54 -10.86 9.32 4.31
N ASP A 55 -11.73 10.21 3.84
CA ASP A 55 -12.95 9.84 3.12
C ASP A 55 -12.66 9.55 1.64
N ALA A 56 -11.94 8.46 1.40
CA ALA A 56 -11.69 7.92 0.07
C ALA A 56 -11.72 6.39 0.11
N ASP A 57 -12.64 5.80 -0.64
CA ASP A 57 -12.65 4.36 -0.88
C ASP A 57 -11.34 3.93 -1.53
N ALA A 58 -10.81 2.79 -1.09
CA ALA A 58 -9.71 2.15 -1.77
C ALA A 58 -10.09 1.80 -3.21
N TYR A 59 -9.19 2.06 -4.16
CA TYR A 59 -9.39 1.84 -5.60
C TYR A 59 -10.41 2.78 -6.26
N SER A 60 -10.80 3.86 -5.58
CA SER A 60 -11.64 4.91 -6.17
C SER A 60 -10.79 5.97 -6.85
N LEU A 61 -11.31 6.61 -7.91
CA LEU A 61 -10.63 7.76 -8.53
C LEU A 61 -10.44 8.92 -7.54
N LYS A 62 -11.33 9.05 -6.55
CA LYS A 62 -11.27 10.08 -5.49
C LYS A 62 -9.97 9.96 -4.68
N GLU A 63 -9.46 8.75 -4.47
CA GLU A 63 -8.23 8.54 -3.69
C GLU A 63 -7.00 9.18 -4.34
N GLN A 64 -6.98 9.27 -5.67
CA GLN A 64 -5.86 9.83 -6.41
C GLN A 64 -5.66 11.33 -6.11
N LEU A 65 -6.70 12.03 -5.65
CA LEU A 65 -6.62 13.44 -5.26
C LEU A 65 -6.64 13.62 -3.74
N VAL A 66 -7.57 12.96 -3.05
CA VAL A 66 -7.76 13.15 -1.60
C VAL A 66 -6.56 12.64 -0.80
N LEU A 67 -5.96 11.53 -1.22
CA LEU A 67 -4.85 10.94 -0.48
C LEU A 67 -3.57 11.78 -0.60
N PRO A 68 -3.11 12.22 -1.79
CA PRO A 68 -1.99 13.14 -1.90
C PRO A 68 -2.21 14.45 -1.15
N LEU A 69 -3.39 15.09 -1.28
CA LEU A 69 -3.69 16.33 -0.57
C LEU A 69 -3.58 16.16 0.95
N THR A 70 -4.11 15.07 1.48
CA THR A 70 -3.99 14.74 2.91
C THR A 70 -2.54 14.54 3.31
N LEU A 71 -1.77 13.82 2.50
CA LEU A 71 -0.35 13.57 2.77
C LEU A 71 0.47 14.86 2.72
N TYR A 72 0.23 15.75 1.75
CA TYR A 72 0.91 17.05 1.68
C TYR A 72 0.58 17.94 2.88
N ALA A 73 -0.69 17.99 3.29
CA ALA A 73 -1.09 18.71 4.50
C ALA A 73 -0.43 18.15 5.78
N LEU A 74 -0.19 16.83 5.83
CA LEU A 74 0.52 16.21 6.95
C LEU A 74 2.04 16.40 6.87
N SER A 75 2.60 16.66 5.69
CA SER A 75 4.04 16.83 5.45
C SER A 75 4.91 15.76 6.14
N PRO A 76 4.69 14.46 5.86
CA PRO A 76 5.48 13.39 6.45
C PRO A 76 6.89 13.31 5.87
N ASP A 77 7.84 12.85 6.69
CA ASP A 77 9.19 12.51 6.24
C ASP A 77 9.20 11.23 5.40
N LEU A 78 8.28 10.31 5.71
CA LEU A 78 8.13 9.02 5.05
C LEU A 78 6.67 8.53 5.10
N VAL A 79 6.20 7.92 4.02
CA VAL A 79 4.91 7.23 3.98
C VAL A 79 5.13 5.73 3.75
N HIS A 80 4.44 4.88 4.50
CA HIS A 80 4.38 3.46 4.21
C HIS A 80 3.00 3.11 3.65
N PHE A 81 2.99 2.54 2.44
CA PHE A 81 1.82 1.94 1.83
C PHE A 81 1.91 0.41 1.98
N PRO A 82 1.11 -0.23 2.86
CA PRO A 82 1.07 -1.70 3.01
C PRO A 82 0.43 -2.43 1.82
N SER A 83 0.21 -1.74 0.71
CA SER A 83 -0.34 -2.32 -0.51
C SER A 83 0.17 -1.52 -1.72
N ILE A 84 0.06 -2.09 -2.91
CA ILE A 84 0.41 -1.43 -4.17
C ILE A 84 -0.44 -0.19 -4.50
N ASN A 85 -1.45 0.12 -3.67
CA ASN A 85 -2.37 1.23 -3.89
C ASN A 85 -1.74 2.58 -3.49
N VAL A 86 -0.71 2.97 -4.23
CA VAL A 86 -0.02 4.25 -4.09
C VAL A 86 -0.69 5.29 -4.99
N PRO A 87 -1.04 6.48 -4.50
CA PRO A 87 -1.63 7.51 -5.34
C PRO A 87 -0.59 8.09 -6.30
N ILE A 88 -0.93 8.17 -7.58
CA ILE A 88 0.01 8.55 -8.65
C ILE A 88 0.51 9.99 -8.47
N PHE A 89 -0.31 10.88 -7.90
CA PHE A 89 0.04 12.27 -7.67
C PHE A 89 0.77 12.52 -6.34
N TYR A 90 1.24 11.48 -5.65
CA TYR A 90 2.11 11.64 -4.48
C TYR A 90 3.57 11.47 -4.84
N PHE A 91 4.33 12.55 -4.71
CA PHE A 91 5.76 12.63 -5.04
C PHE A 91 6.69 12.65 -3.81
N GLY A 92 6.16 12.45 -2.60
CA GLY A 92 6.96 12.37 -1.38
C GLY A 92 7.71 11.06 -1.24
N LYS A 93 8.53 10.92 -0.18
CA LYS A 93 9.27 9.68 0.08
C LYS A 93 8.32 8.61 0.60
N TYR A 94 8.36 7.42 0.01
CA TYR A 94 7.54 6.32 0.48
C TYR A 94 8.21 4.94 0.37
N VAL A 95 7.70 4.02 1.18
CA VAL A 95 7.96 2.57 1.15
C VAL A 95 6.65 1.89 0.77
N VAL A 96 6.73 0.81 0.00
CA VAL A 96 5.56 0.03 -0.42
C VAL A 96 5.73 -1.44 -0.05
N THR A 97 4.68 -2.08 0.44
CA THR A 97 4.63 -3.53 0.61
C THR A 97 3.90 -4.17 -0.57
N VAL A 98 4.57 -5.11 -1.24
CA VAL A 98 4.01 -5.91 -2.33
C VAL A 98 3.82 -7.33 -1.82
N HIS A 99 2.57 -7.69 -1.51
CA HIS A 99 2.23 -9.00 -0.94
C HIS A 99 2.34 -10.14 -1.97
N ASP A 100 1.88 -9.90 -3.18
CA ASP A 100 1.94 -10.88 -4.25
C ASP A 100 1.97 -10.18 -5.61
N LEU A 101 2.21 -10.98 -6.65
CA LEU A 101 2.15 -10.56 -8.04
C LEU A 101 0.97 -11.23 -8.76
N ILE A 102 -0.06 -11.68 -8.03
CA ILE A 102 -1.15 -12.47 -8.61
C ILE A 102 -1.83 -11.71 -9.74
N LYS A 103 -2.14 -10.42 -9.55
CA LYS A 103 -2.72 -9.56 -10.61
C LYS A 103 -1.79 -9.35 -11.82
N HIS A 104 -0.49 -9.57 -11.66
CA HIS A 104 0.48 -9.53 -12.74
C HIS A 104 0.41 -10.81 -13.60
N ASP A 105 0.12 -11.94 -12.94
CA ASP A 105 0.14 -13.29 -13.49
C ASP A 105 -1.22 -13.74 -14.03
N SER A 106 -2.30 -13.34 -13.36
CA SER A 106 -3.67 -13.65 -13.78
C SER A 106 -4.04 -12.79 -15.00
N ARG A 107 -3.74 -13.33 -16.18
CA ARG A 107 -4.06 -12.75 -17.50
C ARG A 107 -5.20 -13.54 -18.14
N GLY A 108 -6.03 -12.86 -18.92
CA GLY A 108 -6.96 -13.48 -19.86
C GLY A 108 -8.44 -13.45 -19.45
N ARG A 109 -9.31 -13.76 -20.43
CA ARG A 109 -10.78 -13.75 -20.30
C ARG A 109 -11.32 -14.73 -19.25
N GLU A 110 -10.56 -15.75 -18.87
CA GLU A 110 -10.97 -16.74 -17.86
C GLU A 110 -10.93 -16.19 -16.43
N THR A 111 -10.30 -15.04 -16.22
CA THR A 111 -10.16 -14.40 -14.89
C THR A 111 -11.19 -13.29 -14.63
N THR A 112 -12.06 -13.00 -15.60
CA THR A 112 -13.04 -11.91 -15.48
C THR A 112 -14.33 -12.19 -16.25
N THR A 113 -15.47 -11.85 -15.65
CA THR A 113 -16.79 -11.83 -16.31
C THR A 113 -17.09 -10.50 -17.00
N LYS A 114 -16.12 -9.57 -17.04
CA LYS A 114 -16.31 -8.20 -17.52
C LYS A 114 -16.01 -8.07 -19.02
N ASP A 115 -16.61 -7.04 -19.62
CA ASP A 115 -16.36 -6.68 -21.01
C ASP A 115 -14.84 -6.56 -21.30
N PRO A 116 -14.34 -7.16 -22.39
CA PRO A 116 -12.93 -7.16 -22.73
C PRO A 116 -12.27 -5.78 -22.78
N LEU A 117 -12.98 -4.74 -23.23
CA LEU A 117 -12.44 -3.38 -23.31
C LEU A 117 -12.23 -2.80 -21.91
N ILE A 118 -13.21 -2.99 -21.02
CA ILE A 118 -13.13 -2.54 -19.63
C ILE A 118 -12.00 -3.28 -18.90
N TYR A 119 -11.80 -4.58 -19.18
CA TYR A 119 -10.69 -5.35 -18.64
C TYR A 119 -9.34 -4.75 -19.04
N TRP A 120 -9.12 -4.48 -20.34
CA TRP A 120 -7.85 -3.95 -20.83
C TRP A 120 -7.53 -2.57 -20.26
N ILE A 121 -8.52 -1.69 -20.14
CA ILE A 121 -8.34 -0.37 -19.49
C ILE A 121 -7.94 -0.56 -18.02
N LYS A 122 -8.64 -1.41 -17.27
CA LYS A 122 -8.31 -1.68 -15.86
C LYS A 122 -6.93 -2.29 -15.69
N TYR A 123 -6.55 -3.18 -16.60
CA TYR A 123 -5.23 -3.79 -16.60
C TYR A 123 -4.14 -2.76 -16.88
N LEU A 124 -4.35 -1.86 -17.84
CA LEU A 124 -3.42 -0.77 -18.12
C LEU A 124 -3.24 0.15 -16.90
N VAL A 125 -4.35 0.56 -16.27
CA VAL A 125 -4.32 1.36 -15.03
C VAL A 125 -3.54 0.65 -13.93
N TYR A 126 -3.81 -0.64 -13.72
CA TYR A 126 -3.05 -1.46 -12.76
C TYR A 126 -1.55 -1.46 -13.08
N ARG A 127 -1.16 -1.65 -14.35
CA ARG A 127 0.25 -1.65 -14.75
C ARG A 127 0.92 -0.30 -14.50
N CYS A 128 0.23 0.80 -14.78
CA CYS A 128 0.73 2.15 -14.49
C CYS A 128 0.93 2.35 -12.97
N VAL A 129 -0.06 2.03 -12.15
CA VAL A 129 0.02 2.14 -10.69
C VAL A 129 1.12 1.25 -10.12
N PHE A 130 1.23 0.01 -10.58
CA PHE A 130 2.26 -0.92 -10.13
C PHE A 130 3.67 -0.44 -10.51
N TRP A 131 3.85 0.00 -11.75
CA TRP A 131 5.12 0.57 -12.20
C TRP A 131 5.49 1.80 -11.38
N TRP A 132 4.53 2.69 -11.12
CA TRP A 132 4.72 3.86 -10.27
C TRP A 132 5.15 3.45 -8.86
N ALA A 133 4.32 2.65 -8.19
CA ALA A 133 4.54 2.17 -6.84
C ALA A 133 5.93 1.55 -6.67
N THR A 134 6.37 0.73 -7.61
CA THR A 134 7.66 0.01 -7.51
C THR A 134 8.86 0.77 -8.09
N SER A 135 8.67 1.84 -8.86
CA SER A 135 9.80 2.56 -9.48
C SER A 135 10.23 3.77 -8.67
N PHE A 136 9.32 4.43 -7.96
CA PHE A 136 9.63 5.61 -7.15
C PHE A 136 9.76 5.33 -5.65
N ALA A 137 9.47 4.10 -5.21
CA ALA A 137 9.63 3.70 -3.82
C ALA A 137 11.10 3.76 -3.37
N LYS A 138 11.34 4.26 -2.17
CA LYS A 138 12.66 4.22 -1.51
C LYS A 138 13.04 2.81 -1.11
N ALA A 139 12.05 2.02 -0.68
CA ALA A 139 12.20 0.61 -0.40
C ALA A 139 10.90 -0.12 -0.75
N ILE A 140 11.04 -1.38 -1.16
CA ILE A 140 9.93 -2.28 -1.45
C ILE A 140 10.04 -3.46 -0.49
N MET A 141 9.00 -3.68 0.31
CA MET A 141 8.88 -4.81 1.21
C MET A 141 8.13 -5.94 0.51
N VAL A 142 8.64 -7.17 0.63
CA VAL A 142 8.01 -8.37 0.06
C VAL A 142 8.02 -9.53 1.05
N PRO A 143 7.05 -10.46 0.97
CA PRO A 143 6.96 -11.59 1.91
C PRO A 143 7.76 -12.82 1.49
N SER A 144 8.50 -12.79 0.37
CA SER A 144 9.35 -13.92 0.01
C SER A 144 10.48 -13.54 -0.95
N ASN A 145 11.53 -14.35 -0.93
CA ASN A 145 12.63 -14.29 -1.90
C ASN A 145 12.15 -14.52 -3.34
N GLU A 146 11.07 -15.27 -3.53
CA GLU A 146 10.49 -15.50 -4.85
C GLU A 146 9.91 -14.21 -5.44
N VAL A 147 9.09 -13.48 -4.67
CA VAL A 147 8.57 -12.17 -5.11
C VAL A 147 9.71 -11.19 -5.38
N LYS A 148 10.77 -11.21 -4.55
CA LYS A 148 11.97 -10.39 -4.76
C LYS A 148 12.65 -10.68 -6.10
N LYS A 149 12.93 -11.94 -6.40
CA LYS A 149 13.55 -12.36 -7.68
C LYS A 149 12.70 -11.92 -8.87
N ARG A 150 11.39 -12.08 -8.76
CA ARG A 150 10.43 -11.71 -9.82
C ARG A 150 10.33 -10.20 -10.05
N LEU A 151 10.42 -9.38 -9.00
CA LEU A 151 10.45 -7.92 -9.13
C LEU A 151 11.74 -7.41 -9.77
N ASN A 152 12.88 -8.08 -9.54
CA ASN A 152 14.19 -7.74 -10.06
C ASN A 152 14.55 -6.23 -9.93
N LYS A 153 14.45 -5.70 -8.71
CA LYS A 153 14.76 -4.30 -8.39
C LYS A 153 15.79 -4.20 -7.24
N PRO A 154 16.65 -3.17 -7.24
CA PRO A 154 17.74 -3.06 -6.27
C PRO A 154 17.27 -2.83 -4.82
N ASN A 155 16.12 -2.18 -4.62
CA ASN A 155 15.65 -1.75 -3.30
C ASN A 155 14.56 -2.65 -2.71
N VAL A 156 14.71 -3.97 -2.84
CA VAL A 156 13.71 -4.95 -2.39
C VAL A 156 14.20 -5.71 -1.16
N TYR A 157 13.41 -5.66 -0.08
CA TYR A 157 13.68 -6.24 1.22
C TYR A 157 12.62 -7.30 1.56
N VAL A 158 13.07 -8.48 1.98
CA VAL A 158 12.18 -9.56 2.39
C VAL A 158 11.88 -9.38 3.88
N THR A 159 10.61 -9.33 4.26
CA THR A 159 10.19 -9.00 5.63
C THR A 159 9.90 -10.21 6.52
N TYR A 160 9.49 -11.32 5.92
CA TYR A 160 9.31 -12.63 6.54
C TYR A 160 9.31 -13.66 5.40
N GLU A 161 9.55 -14.93 5.67
CA GLU A 161 9.32 -15.99 4.67
C GLU A 161 7.94 -16.57 4.91
N SER A 162 6.99 -16.30 4.01
CA SER A 162 5.77 -17.10 3.93
C SER A 162 6.17 -18.50 3.44
N ALA A 163 6.08 -19.49 4.33
CA ALA A 163 6.23 -20.91 3.99
C ALA A 163 5.12 -21.39 3.05
#